data_AF-A0A428W043-F1
#
_entry.id   AF-A0A428W043-F1
#
_cell.length_a   1.000
_cell.length_b   1.000
_cell.length_c   1.000
_cell.angle_alpha   90.00
_cell.angle_beta   90.00
_cell.angle_gamma   90.00
#
_symmetry.space_group_name_H-M   'P 1'
#
loop_
_entity.id
_entity.type
_entity.pdbx_description
1 polymer ?
#
loop_
_entity_poly.entity_id
_entity_poly.type
_entity_poly.pdbx_seq_one_letter_code
_entity_poly.pdbx_strand_id
1 'polypeptide(L)'
;MGKDLSGVVFSQDDRVHYRRKVRRCLDVLALMLDDFAFETESPMTGLEIELNLMDADAEPAMRNAEILANLADPTFQTELAQFNLELNAR
;
A
#
# COMPACT_ATOMS: atom_id res chain seq x y z
N MET A 1 -3.75 -2.08 -0.82
CA MET A 1 -2.96 -0.97 -1.45
C MET A 1 -3.03 -0.98 -2.99
N GLY A 2 -2.34 -0.03 -3.67
CA GLY A 2 -1.88 -0.18 -5.06
C GLY A 2 -2.89 0.10 -6.17
N LYS A 3 -3.29 1.38 -6.36
CA LYS A 3 -4.07 1.77 -7.55
C LYS A 3 -3.28 1.42 -8.80
N ASP A 4 -3.89 0.67 -9.71
CA ASP A 4 -3.31 0.33 -11.00
C ASP A 4 -2.86 1.62 -11.68
N LEU A 5 -1.53 1.79 -11.78
CA LEU A 5 -0.96 3.00 -12.33
C LEU A 5 -1.19 2.90 -13.83
N SER A 6 -1.96 3.84 -14.39
CA SER A 6 -2.03 3.99 -15.84
C SER A 6 -0.60 4.06 -16.40
N GLY A 7 -0.37 3.51 -17.59
CA GLY A 7 0.95 3.44 -18.21
C GLY A 7 1.53 4.83 -18.49
N VAL A 8 2.13 5.45 -17.47
CA VAL A 8 2.80 6.73 -17.56
C VAL A 8 4.26 6.46 -17.95
N VAL A 9 4.67 7.00 -19.10
CA VAL A 9 6.06 6.98 -19.53
C VAL A 9 6.78 8.16 -18.89
N PHE A 10 7.79 7.89 -18.06
CA PHE A 10 8.60 8.92 -17.43
C PHE A 10 9.88 9.17 -18.21
N SER A 11 10.14 10.44 -18.52
CA SER A 11 11.40 10.89 -19.11
C SER A 11 12.56 10.89 -18.09
N GLN A 12 13.78 11.16 -18.55
CA GLN A 12 14.91 11.38 -17.63
C GLN A 12 14.74 12.65 -16.79
N ASP A 13 14.19 13.72 -17.37
CA ASP A 13 13.93 14.99 -16.67
C ASP A 13 12.90 14.81 -15.57
N ASP A 14 11.83 14.04 -15.81
CA ASP A 14 10.84 13.69 -14.78
C ASP A 14 11.49 13.01 -13.59
N ARG A 15 12.46 12.12 -13.84
CA ARG A 15 13.21 11.43 -12.76
C ARG A 15 14.10 12.40 -11.99
N VAL A 16 14.71 13.39 -12.64
CA VAL A 16 15.48 14.45 -11.96
C VAL A 16 14.55 15.29 -11.07
N HIS A 17 13.42 15.73 -11.60
CA HIS A 17 12.43 16.50 -10.87
C HIS A 17 11.87 15.73 -9.67
N TYR A 18 11.56 14.45 -9.86
CA TYR A 18 11.10 13.57 -8.79
C TYR A 18 12.14 13.44 -7.67
N ARG A 19 13.42 13.18 -7.99
CA ARG A 19 14.49 13.11 -6.99
C ARG A 19 14.63 14.41 -6.19
N ARG A 20 14.50 15.57 -6.83
CA ARG A 20 14.53 16.87 -6.14
C ARG A 20 13.35 17.01 -5.19
N LYS A 21 12.14 16.63 -5.63
CA LYS A 21 10.94 16.65 -4.79
C LYS A 21 11.08 15.72 -3.58
N VAL A 22 11.53 14.48 -3.78
CA VAL A 22 11.73 13.50 -2.70
C VAL A 22 12.71 14.05 -1.66
N ARG A 23 13.85 14.59 -2.07
CA ARG A 23 14.82 15.20 -1.14
C ARG A 23 14.19 16.31 -0.30
N ARG A 24 13.48 17.24 -0.93
CA ARG A 24 12.77 18.30 -0.21
C ARG A 24 11.72 17.76 0.77
N CYS A 25 10.99 16.71 0.40
CA CYS A 25 10.03 16.08 1.31
C CYS A 25 10.73 15.42 2.51
N LEU A 26 11.90 14.82 2.31
CA LEU A 26 12.71 14.28 3.39
C LEU A 26 13.27 15.37 4.31
N ASP A 27 13.69 16.51 3.75
CA ASP A 27 14.15 17.67 4.55
C ASP A 27 13.02 18.19 5.47
N VAL A 28 11.78 18.27 4.94
CA VAL A 28 10.61 18.66 5.73
C VAL A 28 10.25 17.59 6.75
N LEU A 29 10.31 16.31 6.39
CA LEU A 29 10.06 15.22 7.34
C LEU A 29 11.05 15.26 8.50
N ALA A 30 12.34 15.50 8.23
CA ALA A 30 13.35 15.65 9.27
C ALA A 30 13.03 16.81 10.22
N LEU A 31 12.67 17.98 9.68
CA LEU A 31 12.21 19.13 10.47
C LEU A 31 10.99 18.78 11.33
N MET A 32 10.02 18.05 10.77
CA MET A 32 8.83 17.62 11.50
C MET A 32 9.18 16.70 12.68
N LEU A 33 10.12 15.78 12.48
CA LEU A 33 10.55 14.85 13.53
C LEU A 33 11.38 15.52 14.62
N ASP A 34 12.19 16.52 14.26
CA ASP A 34 13.06 17.22 15.20
C ASP A 34 12.31 18.26 16.04
N ASP A 35 11.40 19.02 15.42
CA ASP A 35 10.79 20.22 16.03
C ASP A 35 9.33 20.02 16.48
N PHE A 36 8.65 18.94 16.08
CA PHE A 36 7.24 18.73 16.39
C PHE A 36 7.01 17.40 17.12
N ALA A 37 6.21 17.45 18.18
CA ALA A 37 5.81 16.26 18.91
C ALA A 37 4.63 15.56 18.21
N PHE A 38 4.65 14.23 18.21
CA PHE A 38 3.47 13.43 17.89
C PHE A 38 2.42 13.56 19.00
N GLU A 39 1.15 13.50 18.62
CA GLU A 39 0.03 13.40 19.57
C GLU A 39 0.19 12.11 20.40
N THR A 40 0.16 12.23 21.73
CA THR A 40 0.37 11.09 22.64
C THR A 40 -0.81 10.80 23.55
N GLU A 41 -1.83 11.68 23.59
CA GLU A 41 -2.98 11.54 24.48
C GLU A 41 -3.98 10.47 24.02
N SER A 42 -4.00 10.15 22.72
CA SER A 42 -4.90 9.17 22.11
C SER A 42 -4.13 8.17 21.25
N PRO A 43 -3.48 7.15 21.85
CA PRO A 43 -2.73 6.16 21.09
C PRO A 43 -3.68 5.36 20.18
N MET A 44 -3.31 5.25 18.90
CA MET A 44 -4.03 4.46 17.92
C MET A 44 -3.20 3.22 17.56
N THR A 45 -3.88 2.12 17.24
CA THR A 45 -3.26 0.94 16.63
C THR A 45 -4.03 0.59 15.36
N GLY A 46 -3.30 0.29 14.29
CA GLY A 46 -3.87 -0.33 13.09
C GLY A 46 -3.49 -1.80 13.06
N LEU A 47 -4.34 -2.64 12.46
CA LEU A 47 -4.03 -4.05 12.21
C LEU A 47 -4.30 -4.35 10.74
N GLU A 48 -3.29 -4.94 10.10
CA GLU A 48 -3.34 -5.42 8.74
C GLU A 48 -3.10 -6.93 8.75
N ILE A 49 -3.87 -7.65 7.93
CA ILE A 49 -3.74 -9.11 7.79
C ILE A 49 -3.62 -9.44 6.31
N GLU A 50 -2.55 -10.13 5.94
CA GLU A 50 -2.37 -10.70 4.61
C GLU A 50 -2.83 -12.15 4.57
N LEU A 51 -3.60 -12.50 3.54
CA LEU A 51 -4.15 -13.83 3.32
C LEU A 51 -3.66 -14.36 1.97
N ASN A 52 -3.05 -15.54 1.98
CA ASN A 52 -2.66 -16.24 0.76
C ASN A 52 -3.73 -17.24 0.34
N LEU A 53 -4.15 -17.15 -0.91
CA LEU A 53 -5.09 -18.03 -1.56
C LEU A 53 -4.34 -19.27 -2.06
N MET A 54 -4.82 -20.43 -1.66
CA MET A 54 -4.30 -21.73 -2.10
C MET A 54 -5.42 -22.57 -2.69
N ASP A 55 -5.09 -23.39 -3.68
CA ASP A 55 -6.01 -24.39 -4.22
C ASP A 55 -5.97 -25.71 -3.43
N ALA A 56 -6.67 -26.73 -3.93
CA ALA A 56 -6.76 -28.04 -3.28
C ALA A 56 -5.43 -28.83 -3.28
N ASP A 57 -4.50 -28.47 -4.16
CA ASP A 57 -3.18 -29.08 -4.28
C ASP A 57 -2.12 -28.30 -3.46
N ALA A 58 -2.55 -27.30 -2.68
CA ALA A 58 -1.72 -26.38 -1.91
C ALA A 58 -0.83 -25.47 -2.77
N GLU A 59 -1.22 -25.22 -4.02
CA GLU A 59 -0.56 -24.27 -4.91
C GLU A 59 -1.21 -22.87 -4.83
N PRO A 60 -0.47 -21.78 -5.13
CA PRO A 60 -1.02 -20.43 -5.10
C PRO A 60 -2.16 -20.23 -6.11
N ALA A 61 -3.33 -19.79 -5.64
CA ALA A 61 -4.49 -19.54 -6.48
C ALA A 61 -4.54 -18.07 -6.92
N MET A 62 -4.27 -17.79 -8.20
CA MET A 62 -4.25 -16.44 -8.80
C MET A 62 -5.66 -15.85 -9.02
N ARG A 63 -6.45 -15.76 -7.95
CA ARG A 63 -7.88 -15.44 -7.98
C ARG A 63 -8.27 -14.27 -7.08
N ASN A 64 -7.32 -13.43 -6.65
CA ASN A 64 -7.61 -12.33 -5.74
C ASN A 64 -8.68 -11.37 -6.27
N ALA A 65 -8.60 -10.95 -7.54
CA ALA A 65 -9.56 -10.03 -8.16
C ALA A 65 -10.99 -10.61 -8.22
N GLU A 66 -11.10 -11.91 -8.54
CA GLU A 66 -12.39 -12.61 -8.56
C GLU A 66 -13.00 -12.69 -7.16
N ILE A 67 -12.20 -13.07 -6.16
CA ILE A 67 -12.67 -13.19 -4.77
C ILE A 67 -13.07 -11.83 -4.21
N LEU A 68 -12.28 -10.78 -4.45
CA LEU A 68 -12.61 -9.42 -4.01
C LEU A 68 -13.90 -8.89 -4.64
N ALA A 69 -14.11 -9.14 -5.94
CA ALA A 69 -15.34 -8.78 -6.62
C ALA A 69 -16.58 -9.47 -6.01
N ASN A 70 -16.42 -10.74 -5.60
CA ASN A 70 -17.49 -11.51 -4.94
C ASN A 70 -17.72 -11.09 -3.49
N LEU A 71 -16.65 -10.77 -2.76
CA LEU A 71 -16.73 -10.36 -1.36
C LEU A 71 -17.42 -9.01 -1.21
N ALA A 72 -17.17 -8.08 -2.16
CA ALA A 72 -17.73 -6.74 -2.20
C ALA A 72 -17.56 -5.96 -0.87
N ASP A 73 -16.49 -6.25 -0.12
CA ASP A 73 -16.17 -5.65 1.16
C ASP A 73 -14.95 -4.71 1.01
N PRO A 74 -15.11 -3.40 1.28
CA PRO A 74 -14.02 -2.42 1.14
C PRO A 74 -12.92 -2.54 2.19
N THR A 75 -13.07 -3.38 3.21
CA THR A 75 -11.99 -3.68 4.17
C THR A 75 -10.91 -4.57 3.56
N PHE A 76 -11.24 -5.27 2.47
CA PHE A 76 -10.31 -6.10 1.71
C PHE A 76 -9.79 -5.38 0.46
N GLN A 77 -8.52 -5.55 0.16
CA GLN A 77 -7.87 -4.96 -1.00
C GLN A 77 -7.00 -5.97 -1.73
N THR A 78 -6.72 -5.69 -3.00
CA THR A 78 -5.71 -6.42 -3.78
C THR A 78 -4.31 -6.12 -3.26
N GLU A 79 -3.46 -7.13 -3.27
CA GLU A 79 -2.01 -6.98 -3.19
C GLU A 79 -1.30 -7.24 -4.52
N LEU A 80 0.01 -6.96 -4.56
CA LEU A 80 0.82 -7.14 -5.77
C LEU A 80 0.77 -8.59 -6.30
N ALA A 81 0.75 -9.57 -5.39
CA ALA A 81 0.62 -10.97 -5.75
C ALA A 81 -0.85 -11.32 -6.04
N GLN A 82 -1.12 -11.93 -7.20
CA GLN A 82 -2.47 -12.31 -7.62
C GLN A 82 -3.14 -13.38 -6.73
N PHE A 83 -2.37 -14.02 -5.84
CA PHE A 83 -2.84 -14.97 -4.84
C PHE A 83 -2.93 -14.37 -3.43
N ASN A 84 -2.68 -13.09 -3.24
CA ASN A 84 -2.69 -12.45 -1.93
C ASN A 84 -3.81 -11.41 -1.81
N LEU A 85 -4.37 -11.31 -0.61
CA LEU A 85 -5.39 -10.35 -0.20
C LEU A 85 -4.94 -9.65 1.08
N GLU A 86 -5.19 -8.35 1.16
CA GLU A 86 -4.95 -7.54 2.37
C GLU A 86 -6.29 -7.21 3.03
N LEU A 87 -6.38 -7.40 4.35
CA LEU A 87 -7.49 -6.94 5.19
C LEU A 87 -7.00 -5.83 6.11
N ASN A 88 -7.64 -4.67 6.04
CA ASN A 88 -7.45 -3.56 6.96
C ASN A 88 -8.50 -3.66 8.08
N ALA A 89 -8.10 -4.18 9.24
CA ALA A 89 -8.99 -4.25 10.40
C ALA A 89 -9.13 -2.85 11.04
N ARG A 90 -10.38 -2.46 11.29
CA ARG A 90 -10.72 -1.21 11.97
C ARG A 90 -10.72 -1.37 13.48
#